data_AF-A0A4P6U5N0-F1
#
_entry.id   AF-A0A4P6U5N0-F1
#
_cell.length_a   1.000
_cell.length_b   1.000
_cell.length_c   1.000
_cell.angle_alpha   90.00
_cell.angle_beta   90.00
_cell.angle_gamma   90.00
#
_symmetry.space_group_name_H-M   'P 1'
#
loop_
_entity.id
_entity.type
_entity.pdbx_description
1 polymer ?
#
loop_
_entity_poly.entity_id
_entity_poly.type
_entity_poly.pdbx_seq_one_letter_code
_entity_poly.pdbx_strand_id
1 'polypeptide(L)'
;MSALPALLTPYTDDIATAAGTRPAASSAEFVTQLGHAADNLDQAGITGADSLNTAATLIAEAGDDTHNDHTALLQRAARHLNEVPYMVDEYRLMV
;
A
#
# COMPACT_ATOMS: atom_id res chain seq x y z
N MET A 1 2.86 11.41 14.43
CA MET A 1 2.79 10.57 13.22
C MET A 1 3.44 9.25 13.54
N SER A 2 2.70 8.16 13.40
CA SER A 2 3.18 6.82 13.75
C SER A 2 4.16 6.32 12.68
N ALA A 3 5.25 5.70 13.13
CA ALA A 3 6.20 5.03 12.24
C ALA A 3 5.49 3.94 11.43
N LEU A 4 6.03 3.62 10.25
CA LEU A 4 5.48 2.54 9.44
C LEU A 4 5.61 1.19 10.19
N PRO A 5 4.52 0.43 10.35
CA PRO A 5 4.57 -0.89 10.94
C PRO A 5 5.52 -1.82 10.19
N ALA A 6 6.32 -2.60 10.93
CA ALA A 6 7.26 -3.55 10.35
C ALA A 6 6.63 -4.56 9.39
N LEU A 7 5.33 -4.85 9.56
CA LEU A 7 4.57 -5.72 8.65
C LEU A 7 4.40 -5.12 7.25
N LEU A 8 4.42 -3.80 7.13
CA LEU A 8 4.21 -3.08 5.87
C LEU A 8 5.53 -2.72 5.17
N THR A 9 6.64 -2.73 5.90
CA THR A 9 7.99 -2.44 5.37
C THR A 9 8.35 -3.25 4.12
N PRO A 10 8.02 -4.54 3.98
CA PRO A 10 8.37 -5.30 2.78
C PRO A 10 7.75 -4.77 1.48
N TYR A 11 6.66 -4.00 1.56
CA TYR A 11 5.94 -3.50 0.39
C TYR A 11 6.34 -2.08 0.00
N THR A 12 7.15 -1.38 0.80
CA THR A 12 7.42 0.06 0.59
C THR A 12 8.12 0.37 -0.71
N ASP A 13 9.04 -0.48 -1.14
CA ASP A 13 9.83 -0.25 -2.35
C ASP A 13 9.02 -0.48 -3.62
N ASP A 14 8.18 -1.51 -3.63
CA ASP A 14 7.29 -1.81 -4.74
C ASP A 14 6.19 -0.76 -4.87
N ILE A 15 5.55 -0.38 -3.76
CA ILE A 15 4.56 0.69 -3.76
C ILE A 15 5.18 2.03 -4.17
N ALA A 16 6.40 2.33 -3.72
CA ALA A 16 7.10 3.53 -4.15
C ALA A 16 7.43 3.52 -5.66
N THR A 17 7.80 2.36 -6.19
CA THR A 17 8.02 2.17 -7.63
C THR A 17 6.75 2.47 -8.41
N ALA A 18 5.63 1.83 -8.06
CA ALA A 18 4.35 2.04 -8.72
C ALA A 18 3.84 3.48 -8.56
N ALA A 19 4.01 4.09 -7.39
CA ALA A 19 3.62 5.47 -7.12
C ALA A 19 4.55 6.51 -7.78
N GLY A 20 5.73 6.13 -8.27
CA GLY A 20 6.74 7.06 -8.79
C GLY A 20 7.36 7.95 -7.71
N THR A 21 7.52 7.44 -6.49
CA THR A 21 8.03 8.20 -5.34
C THR A 21 9.16 7.46 -4.62
N ARG A 22 9.66 8.02 -3.51
CA ARG A 22 10.60 7.36 -2.59
C ARG A 22 9.84 6.48 -1.58
N PRO A 23 10.42 5.39 -1.04
CA PRO A 23 9.78 4.56 -0.02
C PRO A 23 9.23 5.37 1.17
N ALA A 24 8.00 5.06 1.56
CA ALA A 24 7.35 5.70 2.71
C ALA A 24 8.09 5.42 4.02
N ALA A 25 8.21 6.43 4.87
CA ALA A 25 8.78 6.33 6.21
C ALA A 25 7.70 6.31 7.31
N SER A 26 6.45 6.60 6.96
CA SER A 26 5.31 6.63 7.89
C SER A 26 4.07 5.99 7.28
N SER A 27 3.13 5.56 8.13
CA SER A 27 1.86 5.00 7.67
C SER A 27 1.05 5.98 6.81
N ALA A 28 1.08 7.29 7.15
CA ALA A 28 0.36 8.31 6.40
C ALA A 28 0.94 8.51 4.99
N GLU A 29 2.27 8.54 4.88
CA GLU A 29 2.94 8.55 3.57
C GLU A 29 2.61 7.29 2.78
N PHE A 30 2.63 6.12 3.43
CA PHE A 30 2.34 4.85 2.77
C PHE A 30 0.89 4.77 2.26
N VAL A 31 -0.09 5.24 3.04
CA VAL A 31 -1.50 5.38 2.61
C VAL A 31 -1.62 6.28 1.38
N THR A 32 -0.89 7.39 1.36
CA THR A 32 -0.88 8.31 0.19
C THR A 32 -0.27 7.62 -1.04
N GLN A 33 0.83 6.90 -0.87
CA GLN A 33 1.47 6.17 -1.96
C GLN A 33 0.61 5.04 -2.51
N LEU A 34 -0.16 4.35 -1.67
CA LEU A 34 -1.09 3.31 -2.13
C LEU A 34 -2.13 3.87 -3.11
N GLY A 35 -2.62 5.09 -2.88
CA GLY A 35 -3.51 5.78 -3.83
C GLY A 35 -2.82 6.09 -5.16
N HIS A 36 -1.62 6.68 -5.12
CA HIS A 36 -0.87 6.97 -6.35
C HIS A 36 -0.47 5.70 -7.13
N ALA A 37 -0.09 4.64 -6.43
CA ALA A 37 0.20 3.35 -7.04
C ALA A 37 -1.06 2.76 -7.69
N ALA A 38 -2.22 2.84 -7.03
CA ALA A 38 -3.49 2.39 -7.59
C ALA A 38 -3.83 3.12 -8.89
N ASP A 39 -3.72 4.46 -8.89
CA ASP A 39 -3.98 5.28 -10.07
C ASP A 39 -3.04 4.91 -11.23
N ASN A 40 -1.74 4.79 -10.96
CA ASN A 40 -0.75 4.48 -12.00
C ASN A 40 -0.91 3.06 -12.58
N LEU A 41 -1.22 2.07 -11.73
CA LEU A 41 -1.49 0.71 -12.18
C LEU A 41 -2.76 0.64 -13.04
N ASP A 42 -3.82 1.36 -12.64
CA ASP A 42 -5.06 1.45 -13.43
C ASP A 42 -4.82 2.11 -14.79
N GLN A 43 -4.04 3.20 -14.84
CA GLN A 43 -3.65 3.84 -16.11
C GLN A 43 -2.81 2.93 -17.02
N ALA A 44 -2.01 2.01 -16.45
CA ALA A 44 -1.26 1.01 -17.19
C ALA A 44 -2.13 -0.19 -17.64
N GLY A 45 -3.40 -0.26 -17.20
CA GLY A 45 -4.30 -1.38 -17.47
C GLY A 45 -4.04 -2.62 -16.61
N ILE A 46 -3.28 -2.48 -15.51
CA ILE A 46 -2.95 -3.57 -14.58
C ILE A 46 -4.05 -3.68 -13.55
N THR A 47 -4.69 -4.85 -13.49
CA THR A 47 -5.78 -5.12 -12.55
C THR A 47 -5.27 -5.33 -11.13
N GLY A 48 -6.03 -4.89 -10.12
CA GLY A 48 -5.71 -5.10 -8.70
C GLY A 48 -5.56 -3.82 -7.87
N ALA A 49 -5.74 -2.65 -8.50
CA ALA A 49 -5.72 -1.34 -7.83
C ALA A 49 -6.72 -1.23 -6.65
N ASP A 50 -7.87 -1.92 -6.72
CA ASP A 50 -8.86 -1.97 -5.62
C ASP A 50 -8.29 -2.56 -4.32
N SER A 51 -7.35 -3.52 -4.42
CA SER A 51 -6.68 -4.10 -3.26
C SER A 51 -5.80 -3.06 -2.56
N LEU A 52 -5.19 -2.13 -3.30
CA LEU A 52 -4.38 -1.05 -2.73
C LEU A 52 -5.24 -0.03 -1.99
N ASN A 53 -6.39 0.35 -2.57
CA ASN A 53 -7.35 1.24 -1.93
C ASN A 53 -7.94 0.63 -0.64
N THR A 54 -8.20 -0.68 -0.66
CA THR A 54 -8.65 -1.42 0.53
C THR A 54 -7.56 -1.45 1.61
N ALA A 55 -6.32 -1.75 1.24
CA ALA A 55 -5.19 -1.73 2.17
C ALA A 55 -4.99 -0.33 2.79
N ALA A 56 -5.09 0.73 1.97
CA ALA A 56 -4.96 2.11 2.42
C ALA A 56 -6.02 2.46 3.48
N THR A 57 -7.28 2.06 3.24
CA THR A 57 -8.39 2.25 4.19
C THR A 57 -8.12 1.55 5.52
N LEU A 58 -7.72 0.28 5.48
CA LEU A 58 -7.43 -0.50 6.69
C LEU A 58 -6.24 0.06 7.50
N ILE A 59 -5.23 0.60 6.83
CA ILE A 59 -4.06 1.21 7.49
C ILE A 59 -4.46 2.55 8.13
N ALA A 60 -5.30 3.34 7.45
CA ALA A 60 -5.84 4.57 8.01
C ALA A 60 -6.70 4.29 9.25
N GLU A 61 -7.60 3.30 9.18
CA GLU A 61 -8.41 2.84 10.32
C GLU A 61 -7.54 2.34 11.48
N ALA A 62 -6.47 1.61 11.20
CA ALA A 62 -5.55 1.17 12.23
C ALA A 62 -4.87 2.34 12.95
N GLY A 63 -4.65 3.46 12.26
CA GLY A 63 -4.07 4.68 12.84
C GLY A 63 -5.04 5.49 13.70
N ASP A 64 -6.33 5.17 13.68
CA ASP A 64 -7.36 5.83 14.47
C ASP A 64 -7.52 5.13 15.83
N ASP A 65 -7.23 5.86 16.91
CA ASP A 65 -7.27 5.38 18.30
C ASP A 65 -8.67 4.91 18.76
N THR A 66 -9.70 5.06 17.92
CA THR A 66 -11.06 4.56 18.18
C THR A 66 -11.20 3.04 18.03
N HIS A 67 -10.26 2.37 17.37
CA HIS A 67 -10.33 0.93 17.10
C HIS A 67 -9.34 0.14 17.96
N ASN A 68 -9.85 -0.74 18.83
CA ASN A 68 -9.02 -1.65 19.65
C ASN A 68 -8.33 -2.77 18.83
N ASP A 69 -8.58 -2.85 17.53
CA ASP A 69 -8.16 -3.95 16.64
C ASP A 69 -6.98 -3.59 15.72
N HIS A 70 -6.14 -2.63 16.14
CA HIS A 70 -4.98 -2.13 15.38
C HIS A 70 -4.19 -3.24 14.64
N THR A 71 -3.76 -4.28 15.38
CA THR A 71 -2.99 -5.38 14.81
C THR A 71 -3.76 -6.18 13.75
N ALA A 72 -5.06 -6.42 13.97
CA ALA A 72 -5.88 -7.18 13.04
C ALA A 72 -6.12 -6.40 11.74
N LEU A 73 -6.32 -5.09 11.81
CA LEU A 73 -6.44 -4.21 10.65
C LEU A 73 -5.16 -4.21 9.81
N LEU A 74 -3.99 -4.08 10.43
CA LEU A 74 -2.70 -4.14 9.74
C LEU A 74 -2.45 -5.52 9.09
N GLN A 75 -2.83 -6.61 9.76
CA GLN A 75 -2.75 -7.95 9.19
C GLN A 75 -3.67 -8.12 7.98
N ARG A 76 -4.86 -7.54 8.00
CA ARG A 76 -5.77 -7.56 6.85
C ARG A 76 -5.20 -6.73 5.71
N ALA A 77 -4.68 -5.54 5.99
CA ALA A 77 -4.02 -4.70 4.99
C ALA A 77 -2.87 -5.45 4.29
N ALA A 78 -1.99 -6.11 5.06
CA ALA A 78 -0.88 -6.88 4.49
C ALA A 78 -1.34 -8.01 3.55
N ARG A 79 -2.49 -8.65 3.83
CA ARG A 79 -3.04 -9.69 2.92
C ARG A 79 -3.44 -9.11 1.56
N HIS A 80 -4.00 -7.90 1.54
CA HIS A 80 -4.33 -7.21 0.29
C HIS A 80 -3.07 -6.78 -0.48
N LEU A 81 -1.92 -6.64 0.19
CA LEU A 81 -0.66 -6.27 -0.43
C LEU A 81 0.14 -7.47 -0.96
N ASN A 82 -0.30 -8.71 -0.73
CA ASN A 82 0.46 -9.89 -1.15
C ASN A 82 0.64 -10.01 -2.67
N GLU A 83 -0.26 -9.43 -3.45
CA GLU A 83 -0.18 -9.44 -4.92
C GLU A 83 0.63 -8.26 -5.49
N VAL A 84 1.06 -7.32 -4.63
CA VAL A 84 1.82 -6.13 -5.03
C VAL A 84 3.09 -6.45 -5.81
N PRO A 85 3.95 -7.39 -5.37
CA PRO A 85 5.17 -7.67 -6.12
C PRO A 85 4.90 -8.09 -7.57
N TYR A 86 3.81 -8.84 -7.81
CA TYR A 86 3.42 -9.26 -9.16
C TYR A 86 2.90 -8.09 -9.99
N MET A 87 2.02 -7.26 -9.44
CA MET A 87 1.50 -6.06 -10.13
C MET A 87 2.62 -5.08 -10.49
N VAL A 88 3.60 -4.91 -9.59
CA VAL A 88 4.72 -3.99 -9.80
C VAL A 88 5.74 -4.55 -10.78
N ASP A 89 6.00 -5.86 -10.76
CA ASP A 89 6.82 -6.50 -11.78
C ASP A 89 6.21 -6.38 -13.18
N GLU A 90 4.89 -6.52 -13.31
CA GLU A 90 4.18 -6.25 -14.56
C GLU A 90 4.31 -4.78 -14.97
N TYR A 91 4.10 -3.85 -14.04
CA TYR A 91 4.25 -2.41 -14.28
C TYR A 91 5.65 -2.04 -14.78
N ARG A 92 6.70 -2.60 -14.18
CA ARG A 92 8.11 -2.40 -14.59
C ARG A 92 8.41 -2.86 -16.02
N LEU A 93 7.61 -3.76 -16.59
CA LEU A 93 7.77 -4.20 -17.97
C LEU A 93 7.08 -3.26 -18.97
N MET A 94 6.23 -2.36 -18.49
CA MET A 94 5.46 -1.43 -19.32
C MET A 94 6.05 -0.01 -19.35
N VAL A 95 6.76 0.40 -18.30
CA VAL A 95 7.44 1.72 -18.18
C VAL A 95 8.90 1.67 -18.61
#